data_AF-A0A661HFA0-F1
#
_entry.id   AF-A0A661HFA0-F1
#
_cell.length_a   1.000
_cell.length_b   1.000
_cell.length_c   1.000
_cell.angle_alpha   90.00
_cell.angle_beta   90.00
_cell.angle_gamma   90.00
#
_symmetry.space_group_name_H-M   'P 1'
#
loop_
_entity.id
_entity.type
_entity.pdbx_description
1 polymer ?
#
loop_
_entity_poly.entity_id
_entity_poly.type
_entity_poly.pdbx_seq_one_letter_code
_entity_poly.pdbx_strand_id
1 'polypeptide(L)' 'MDLSFGSEYTVFREEVCQFVQQYKDKQPPPDSQYGKETLAWQKLLIENGYHSRTIPKEYG' A
#
# COMPACT_ATOMS: atom_id res chain seq x y z
N MET A 1 -16.98 -0.80 -27.04
CA MET A 1 -15.66 -0.55 -26.41
C MET A 1 -15.64 -1.39 -25.15
N ASP A 2 -14.74 -2.36 -25.07
CA ASP A 2 -14.58 -3.16 -23.85
C ASP A 2 -13.74 -2.34 -22.85
N LEU A 3 -14.30 -2.14 -21.66
CA LEU A 3 -13.70 -1.39 -20.56
C LEU A 3 -13.20 -2.34 -19.45
N SER A 4 -13.15 -3.64 -19.75
CA SER A 4 -12.65 -4.63 -18.81
C SER A 4 -11.17 -4.41 -18.52
N PHE A 5 -10.83 -4.44 -17.24
CA PHE A 5 -9.43 -4.47 -16.82
C PHE A 5 -8.88 -5.89 -17.03
N GLY A 6 -7.64 -6.00 -17.50
CA GLY A 6 -6.97 -7.30 -17.63
C GLY A 6 -6.88 -8.04 -16.29
N SER A 7 -6.73 -9.37 -16.35
CA SER A 7 -6.65 -10.22 -15.15
C SER A 7 -5.57 -9.79 -14.17
N GLU A 8 -4.44 -9.28 -14.67
CA GLU A 8 -3.33 -8.77 -13.84
C GLU A 8 -3.76 -7.60 -12.95
N TYR A 9 -4.62 -6.71 -13.46
CA TYR A 9 -5.15 -5.59 -12.69
C TYR A 9 -6.10 -6.07 -11.59
N THR A 10 -6.95 -7.04 -11.89
CA THR A 10 -7.89 -7.60 -10.91
C THR A 10 -7.15 -8.30 -9.77
N VAL A 11 -6.15 -9.13 -10.08
CA VAL A 11 -5.32 -9.81 -9.08
C VAL A 11 -4.63 -8.79 -8.18
N PHE A 12 -3.97 -7.79 -8.77
CA PHE A 12 -3.30 -6.75 -7.99
C PHE A 12 -4.28 -5.94 -7.12
N ARG A 13 -5.47 -5.64 -7.64
CA ARG A 13 -6.52 -4.95 -6.88
C ARG A 13 -6.95 -5.78 -5.67
N GLU A 14 -7.13 -7.09 -5.84
CA GLU A 14 -7.49 -7.99 -4.75
C GLU A 14 -6.39 -8.04 -3.67
N GLU A 15 -5.13 -8.15 -4.07
CA GLU A 15 -3.98 -8.11 -3.15
C GLU A 15 -3.96 -6.81 -2.31
N VAL A 16 -4.15 -5.66 -2.96
CA VAL A 16 -4.20 -4.36 -2.26
C VAL A 16 -5.41 -4.29 -1.32
N CYS A 17 -6.58 -4.77 -1.74
CA CYS A 17 -7.77 -4.81 -0.89
C CYS A 17 -7.55 -5.68 0.35
N GLN A 18 -6.94 -6.85 0.20
CA GLN A 18 -6.61 -7.74 1.32
C GLN A 18 -5.62 -7.09 2.28
N PHE A 19 -4.56 -6.44 1.76
CA PHE A 19 -3.61 -5.70 2.57
C PHE A 19 -4.29 -4.60 3.41
N VAL A 20 -5.14 -3.78 2.78
CA VAL A 20 -5.86 -2.71 3.50
C VAL A 20 -6.77 -3.31 4.57
N GLN A 21 -7.51 -4.38 4.27
CA GLN A 21 -8.38 -5.02 5.26
C GLN A 21 -7.60 -5.59 6.45
N GLN A 22 -6.43 -6.16 6.22
CA GLN A 22 -5.59 -6.75 7.26
C GLN A 22 -4.92 -5.71 8.16
N TYR A 23 -4.54 -4.55 7.59
CA TYR A 23 -3.68 -3.58 8.28
C TYR A 23 -4.33 -2.21 8.54
N LYS A 24 -5.60 -1.99 8.15
CA LYS A 24 -6.32 -0.72 8.39
C LYS A 24 -6.25 -0.23 9.84
N ASP A 25 -6.23 -1.15 10.80
CA ASP A 25 -6.23 -0.82 12.24
C ASP A 25 -4.85 -0.29 12.71
N LYS A 26 -3.80 -0.46 11.89
CA LYS A 26 -2.46 0.08 12.14
C LYS A 26 -2.21 1.43 11.49
N GLN A 27 -3.18 1.95 10.73
CA GLN A 27 -3.06 3.26 10.10
C GLN A 27 -3.09 4.35 11.18
N PRO A 28 -2.05 5.21 11.27
CA PRO A 28 -2.01 6.29 12.25
C PRO A 28 -3.08 7.35 11.94
N PRO A 29 -3.57 8.07 12.95
CA PRO A 29 -4.48 9.19 12.74
C PRO A 29 -3.78 10.30 11.93
N PRO A 30 -4.55 11.10 11.15
CA PRO A 30 -3.99 12.08 10.21
C PRO A 30 -3.13 13.17 10.87
N ASP A 31 -3.33 13.43 12.17
CA ASP A 31 -2.56 14.43 12.93
C ASP A 31 -1.25 13.86 13.54
N SER A 32 -1.02 12.55 13.43
CA SER A 32 0.20 11.90 13.91
C SER A 32 1.28 11.92 12.83
N GLN A 33 1.89 13.08 12.59
CA GLN A 33 2.90 13.19 11.53
C GLN A 33 4.26 12.57 11.89
N TYR A 34 4.60 12.45 13.19
CA TYR A 34 5.94 12.08 13.64
C TYR A 34 5.96 11.07 14.80
N GLY A 35 4.90 10.29 14.95
CA GLY A 35 4.80 9.24 15.98
C GLY A 35 5.51 7.94 15.60
N LYS A 36 5.80 7.10 16.61
CA LYS A 36 6.32 5.74 16.41
C LYS A 36 5.39 4.88 15.54
N GLU A 37 4.08 5.09 15.66
CA GLU A 37 3.06 4.42 14.86
C GLU A 37 3.16 4.80 13.38
N THR A 38 3.43 6.07 13.09
CA THR A 38 3.62 6.57 11.73
C THR A 38 4.87 5.97 11.08
N LEU A 39 5.97 5.85 11.82
CA LEU A 39 7.17 5.16 11.34
C LEU A 39 6.90 3.66 11.09
N ALA A 40 6.18 2.99 12.01
CA ALA A 40 5.81 1.58 11.85
C ALA A 40 4.90 1.38 10.62
N TRP A 41 3.96 2.29 10.39
CA TRP A 41 3.09 2.28 9.22
C TRP A 41 3.85 2.50 7.91
N GLN A 42 4.75 3.50 7.86
CA GLN A 42 5.59 3.74 6.69
C GLN A 42 6.48 2.54 6.37
N LYS A 43 7.09 1.93 7.40
CA LYS A 43 7.90 0.72 7.24
C LYS A 43 7.09 -0.43 6.63
N LEU A 44 5.88 -0.68 7.15
CA LEU A 44 4.98 -1.70 6.60
C LEU A 44 4.65 -1.46 5.12
N LEU A 45 4.37 -0.20 4.75
CA LEU A 45 4.11 0.16 3.35
C LEU A 45 5.34 -0.05 2.45
N ILE A 46 6.54 0.28 2.92
CA ILE A 46 7.79 0.07 2.17
C ILE A 46 8.05 -1.43 1.98
N GLU A 47 7.92 -2.25 3.04
CA GLU A 47 8.14 -3.70 2.97
C GLU A 47 7.20 -4.41 1.99
N ASN A 48 5.97 -3.90 1.84
CA ASN A 48 4.99 -4.44 0.90
C ASN A 48 5.04 -3.76 -0.48
N GLY A 49 6.01 -2.86 -0.71
CA GLY A 49 6.15 -2.12 -1.96
C GLY A 49 4.94 -1.25 -2.29
N TYR A 50 4.23 -0.74 -1.28
CA TYR A 50 3.10 0.20 -1.43
C TYR A 50 3.51 1.66 -1.25
N HIS A 51 4.66 1.90 -0.63
CA HIS A 51 5.30 3.21 -0.64
C HIS A 51 6.04 3.43 -1.96
N SER A 52 5.96 4.64 -2.51
CA SER A 52 6.75 5.07 -3.68
C SER A 52 6.73 4.10 -4.89
N ARG A 53 5.59 3.44 -5.16
CA ARG A 53 5.39 2.47 -6.26
C ARG A 53 5.73 2.96 -7.67
N THR A 54 5.84 4.27 -7.85
CA THR A 54 6.25 4.90 -9.10
C THR A 54 7.77 4.88 -9.28
N ILE A 55 8.52 4.47 -8.26
CA ILE A 55 9.97 4.33 -8.28
C ILE A 55 10.30 2.88 -8.65
N PRO A 56 11.18 2.65 -9.64
CA PRO A 56 11.63 1.30 -9.96
C PRO A 56 12.28 0.61 -8.76
N LYS A 57 12.06 -0.71 -8.60
CA LYS A 57 12.60 -1.50 -7.47
C LYS A 57 14.13 -1.44 -7.34
N GLU A 58 14.84 -1.17 -8.43
CA GLU A 58 16.30 -0.97 -8.42
C GLU A 58 16.72 0.31 -7.66
N TYR A 59 15.79 1.27 -7.49
CA TYR A 59 16.01 2.55 -6.80
C TYR A 59 15.24 2.69 -5.49
N GLY A 60 14.39 1.72 -5.14
CA GLY A 60 13.59 1.71 -3.90
C GLY A 60 12.16 1.29 -4.13
#